data_AF-A0A4S4DEP6-F1
#
_entry.id   AF-A0A4S4DEP6-F1
#
_cell.length_a   1.000
_cell.length_b   1.000
_cell.length_c   1.000
_cell.angle_alpha   90.00
_cell.angle_beta   90.00
_cell.angle_gamma   90.00
#
_symmetry.space_group_name_H-M   'P 1'
#
loop_
_entity.id
_entity.type
_entity.pdbx_description
1 polymer ?
#
loop_
_entity_poly.entity_id
_entity_poly.type
_entity_poly.pdbx_seq_one_letter_code
_entity_poly.pdbx_strand_id
1 'polypeptide(L)'
;MEVTVSSIVTSEALVTLLTCAWRVVNWVWLRPKQLEKWLRVHGFKGNPYKVLYGDTKEMISMTRESRSKPMDTSSDDIIPRVLPSHHHSVHLHGKDYFEWMGPIPRINIANPKLIKEILFNYEFFQKPLRNPLGRFLPTKTNMRMKAIYREVGDLLSNIINKREWTIKENDGDNDLLGILLKTNLKEIQEKGNKKNITLATKEVIEECKLFYLAGQETTSALLVWTMILLSKYQKWQALAREEVLVVFGDKKPDSDGLNQLKTMTMILYEVLRDVTEFKPERFSEGVTKATKGPGTFIPFGGGPREVVQPNWPTTGTHHQALNGTIAPSTVLVWASAQI
;
A
#
# COMPACT_ATOMS: atom_id res chain seq x y z
N MET A 1 -51.79 -26.56 -30.48
CA MET A 1 -50.44 -26.01 -30.71
C MET A 1 -49.58 -26.51 -29.56
N GLU A 2 -48.95 -27.68 -29.73
CA GLU A 2 -48.15 -28.30 -28.68
C GLU A 2 -46.77 -27.65 -28.65
N VAL A 3 -46.52 -26.82 -27.65
CA VAL A 3 -45.18 -26.31 -27.39
C VAL A 3 -44.38 -27.49 -26.85
N THR A 4 -43.50 -28.05 -27.67
CA THR A 4 -42.63 -29.16 -27.24
C THR A 4 -41.65 -28.66 -26.20
N VAL A 5 -41.32 -29.49 -25.21
CA VAL A 5 -40.34 -29.17 -24.15
C VAL A 5 -39.00 -28.69 -24.76
N SER A 6 -38.63 -29.22 -25.92
CA SER A 6 -37.46 -28.77 -26.70
C SER A 6 -37.56 -27.30 -27.14
N SER A 7 -38.75 -26.84 -27.57
CA SER A 7 -38.98 -25.43 -27.92
C SER A 7 -38.87 -24.49 -26.72
N ILE A 8 -39.26 -24.94 -25.53
CA ILE A 8 -39.15 -24.15 -24.30
C ILE A 8 -37.68 -24.04 -23.88
N VAL A 9 -36.96 -25.16 -23.82
CA VAL A 9 -35.53 -25.20 -23.44
C VAL A 9 -34.66 -24.38 -24.39
N THR A 10 -34.92 -24.44 -25.70
CA THR A 10 -34.20 -23.63 -26.69
C THR A 10 -34.48 -22.14 -26.53
N SER A 11 -35.72 -21.74 -26.22
CA SER A 11 -36.07 -20.34 -25.96
C SER A 11 -35.41 -19.79 -24.69
N GLU A 12 -35.38 -20.56 -23.59
CA GLU A 12 -34.71 -20.16 -22.35
C GLU A 12 -33.19 -20.05 -22.53
N ALA A 13 -32.59 -20.99 -23.27
CA ALA A 13 -31.17 -20.94 -23.63
C ALA A 13 -30.86 -19.70 -24.46
N LEU A 14 -31.71 -19.35 -25.43
CA LEU A 14 -31.56 -18.15 -26.26
C LEU A 14 -31.66 -16.87 -25.42
N VAL A 15 -32.65 -16.77 -24.51
CA VAL A 15 -32.79 -15.63 -23.59
C VAL A 15 -31.57 -15.51 -22.69
N THR A 16 -31.05 -16.63 -22.17
CA THR A 16 -29.84 -16.64 -21.34
C THR A 16 -28.61 -16.19 -22.13
N LEU A 17 -28.47 -16.62 -23.38
CA LEU A 17 -27.37 -16.21 -24.26
C LEU A 17 -27.45 -14.72 -24.60
N LEU A 18 -28.64 -14.21 -24.94
CA LEU A 18 -28.85 -12.80 -25.25
C LEU A 18 -28.60 -11.90 -24.04
N THR A 19 -29.06 -12.30 -22.85
CA THR A 19 -28.80 -11.56 -21.61
C THR A 19 -27.31 -11.59 -21.24
N CYS A 20 -26.62 -12.72 -21.41
CA CYS A 20 -25.18 -12.80 -21.26
C CYS A 20 -24.44 -11.90 -22.26
N ALA A 21 -24.81 -11.97 -23.55
CA ALA A 21 -24.22 -11.14 -24.59
C ALA A 21 -24.42 -9.64 -24.31
N TRP A 22 -25.62 -9.24 -23.91
CA TRP A 22 -25.91 -7.85 -23.51
C TRP A 22 -25.07 -7.40 -22.31
N ARG A 23 -24.93 -8.25 -21.28
CA ARG A 23 -24.06 -7.97 -20.12
C ARG A 23 -22.61 -7.76 -20.55
N VAL A 24 -22.12 -8.58 -21.49
CA VAL A 24 -20.76 -8.44 -22.03
C VAL A 24 -20.61 -7.14 -22.83
N VAL A 25 -21.53 -6.81 -23.73
CA VAL A 25 -21.51 -5.56 -24.50
C VAL A 25 -21.56 -4.34 -23.57
N ASN A 26 -22.43 -4.39 -22.56
CA ASN A 26 -22.54 -3.32 -21.59
C ASN A 26 -21.24 -3.15 -20.78
N TRP A 27 -20.67 -4.25 -20.31
CA TRP A 27 -19.43 -4.25 -19.52
C TRP A 27 -18.20 -3.82 -20.32
N VAL A 28 -18.06 -4.31 -21.56
CA VAL A 28 -16.87 -4.08 -22.40
C VAL A 28 -16.94 -2.75 -23.14
N TRP A 29 -18.12 -2.24 -23.49
CA TRP A 29 -18.23 -1.08 -24.38
C TRP A 29 -19.04 0.07 -23.79
N LEU A 30 -20.33 -0.16 -23.46
CA LEU A 30 -21.24 0.93 -23.12
C LEU A 30 -20.88 1.59 -21.79
N ARG A 31 -20.64 0.79 -20.74
CA ARG A 31 -20.28 1.30 -19.41
C ARG A 31 -18.94 2.06 -19.42
N PRO A 32 -17.85 1.54 -20.01
CA PRO A 32 -16.61 2.33 -20.15
C PRO A 32 -16.82 3.66 -20.87
N LYS A 33 -17.61 3.71 -21.95
CA LYS A 33 -17.88 4.97 -22.65
C LYS A 33 -18.69 5.96 -21.82
N GLN A 34 -19.66 5.49 -21.05
CA GLN A 34 -20.43 6.33 -20.11
C GLN A 34 -19.54 6.89 -18.99
N LEU A 35 -18.70 6.04 -18.39
CA LEU A 35 -17.74 6.44 -17.37
C LEU A 35 -16.71 7.43 -17.91
N GLU A 36 -16.20 7.22 -19.13
CA GLU A 36 -15.29 8.14 -19.79
C GLU A 36 -15.90 9.55 -19.90
N LYS A 37 -17.15 9.63 -20.39
CA LYS A 37 -17.87 10.90 -20.50
C LYS A 37 -18.07 11.54 -19.12
N TRP A 38 -18.48 10.75 -18.13
CA TRP A 38 -18.71 11.22 -16.77
C TRP A 38 -17.43 11.78 -16.13
N LEU A 39 -16.29 11.09 -16.26
CA LEU A 39 -14.99 11.53 -15.73
C LEU A 39 -14.51 12.83 -16.38
N ARG A 40 -14.68 12.96 -17.70
CA ARG A 40 -14.33 14.18 -18.43
C ARG A 40 -15.17 15.38 -18.00
N VAL A 41 -16.46 15.19 -17.73
CA VAL A 41 -17.34 16.24 -17.20
C VAL A 41 -16.88 16.72 -15.82
N HIS A 42 -16.31 15.84 -14.99
CA HIS A 42 -15.75 16.18 -13.68
C HIS A 42 -14.30 16.71 -13.75
N GLY A 43 -13.79 17.01 -14.94
CA GLY A 43 -12.48 17.65 -15.12
C GLY A 43 -11.29 16.69 -15.16
N PHE A 44 -11.50 15.38 -15.07
CA PHE A 44 -10.41 14.42 -15.19
C PHE A 44 -9.98 14.26 -16.66
N LYS A 45 -8.67 14.33 -16.89
CA LYS A 45 -8.04 14.08 -18.19
C LYS A 45 -7.55 12.65 -18.26
N GLY A 46 -7.46 12.10 -19.46
CA GLY A 46 -7.07 10.71 -19.65
C GLY A 46 -7.25 10.24 -21.09
N ASN A 47 -6.62 9.11 -21.39
CA ASN A 47 -6.70 8.49 -22.71
C ASN A 47 -8.14 8.02 -23.00
N PRO A 48 -8.59 8.10 -24.26
CA PRO A 48 -9.85 7.49 -24.65
C PRO A 48 -9.85 5.98 -24.42
N TYR A 49 -11.01 5.43 -24.05
CA TYR A 49 -11.11 3.99 -23.78
C TYR A 49 -10.80 3.15 -25.03
N LYS A 50 -9.87 2.19 -24.87
CA LYS A 50 -9.56 1.14 -25.85
C LYS A 50 -10.21 -0.18 -25.43
N VAL A 51 -11.03 -0.74 -26.30
CA VAL A 51 -11.87 -1.92 -26.04
C VAL A 51 -11.06 -3.07 -25.45
N LEU A 52 -11.60 -3.67 -24.38
CA LEU A 52 -11.04 -4.77 -23.56
C LEU A 52 -9.77 -4.46 -22.76
N TYR A 53 -8.81 -3.75 -23.33
CA TYR A 53 -7.47 -3.64 -22.74
C TYR A 53 -7.20 -2.28 -22.06
N GLY A 54 -7.87 -1.22 -22.48
CA GLY A 54 -7.55 0.12 -21.99
C GLY A 54 -6.10 0.48 -22.30
N ASP A 55 -5.39 0.99 -21.30
CA ASP A 55 -3.97 1.39 -21.37
C ASP A 55 -3.01 0.25 -20.94
N THR A 56 -3.54 -0.92 -20.61
CA THR A 56 -2.77 -2.02 -20.00
C THR A 56 -1.64 -2.51 -20.92
N LYS A 57 -1.88 -2.56 -22.24
CA LYS A 57 -0.87 -3.05 -23.20
C LYS A 57 0.31 -2.07 -23.30
N GLU A 58 0.02 -0.78 -23.38
CA GLU A 58 1.00 0.29 -23.44
C GLU A 58 1.81 0.33 -22.14
N MET A 59 1.14 0.22 -20.98
CA MET A 59 1.81 0.15 -19.68
C MET A 59 2.79 -1.02 -19.59
N ILE A 60 2.40 -2.21 -20.05
CA ILE A 60 3.29 -3.38 -20.10
C ILE A 60 4.47 -3.13 -21.04
N SER A 61 4.23 -2.55 -22.21
CA SER A 61 5.28 -2.23 -23.19
C SER A 61 6.29 -1.25 -22.62
N MET A 62 5.83 -0.15 -22.02
CA MET A 62 6.69 0.85 -21.39
C MET A 62 7.51 0.26 -20.25
N THR A 63 6.90 -0.61 -19.43
CA THR A 63 7.62 -1.31 -18.34
C THR A 63 8.68 -2.26 -18.89
N ARG A 64 8.39 -2.95 -19.99
CA ARG A 64 9.36 -3.85 -20.63
C ARG A 64 10.55 -3.07 -21.20
N GLU A 65 10.27 -1.96 -21.86
CA GLU A 65 11.30 -1.09 -22.44
C GLU A 65 12.16 -0.41 -21.36
N SER A 66 11.55 0.11 -20.30
CA SER A 66 12.30 0.74 -19.20
C SER A 66 13.26 -0.25 -18.53
N ARG A 67 12.82 -1.51 -18.38
CA ARG A 67 13.63 -2.58 -17.78
C ARG A 67 14.67 -3.18 -18.73
N SER A 68 14.49 -3.07 -20.05
CA SER A 68 15.46 -3.62 -21.01
C SER A 68 16.71 -2.77 -21.14
N LYS A 69 16.63 -1.48 -20.80
CA LYS A 69 17.78 -0.57 -20.79
C LYS A 69 18.49 -0.65 -19.43
N PRO A 70 19.83 -0.55 -19.37
CA PRO A 70 20.54 -0.38 -18.10
C PRO A 70 20.09 0.92 -17.42
N MET A 71 20.24 0.99 -16.10
CA MET A 71 19.97 2.22 -15.37
C MET A 71 21.05 3.24 -15.70
N ASP A 72 20.65 4.48 -15.98
CA ASP A 72 21.60 5.57 -16.14
C ASP A 72 22.24 5.85 -14.78
N THR A 73 23.57 5.71 -14.71
CA THR A 73 24.33 5.94 -13.47
C THR A 73 24.63 7.42 -13.25
N SER A 74 24.36 8.29 -14.23
CA SER A 74 24.62 9.73 -14.17
C SER A 74 23.40 10.57 -13.81
N SER A 75 22.20 9.97 -13.85
CA SER A 75 20.95 10.64 -13.53
C SER A 75 20.31 10.07 -12.26
N ASP A 76 19.90 10.95 -11.36
CA ASP A 76 19.12 10.60 -10.18
C ASP A 76 17.62 10.45 -10.48
N ASP A 77 17.18 10.74 -11.72
CA ASP A 77 15.78 10.63 -12.11
C ASP A 77 15.40 9.18 -12.45
N ILE A 78 15.03 8.45 -11.40
CA ILE A 78 14.61 7.04 -11.50
C ILE A 78 13.13 6.87 -11.83
N ILE A 79 12.31 7.94 -11.75
CA ILE A 79 10.85 7.85 -11.88
C ILE A 79 10.43 7.31 -13.27
N PRO A 80 11.03 7.75 -14.39
CA PRO A 80 10.76 7.18 -15.72
C PRO A 80 11.08 5.68 -15.81
N ARG A 81 11.98 5.17 -14.96
CA ARG A 81 12.34 3.74 -14.95
C ARG A 81 11.39 2.91 -14.10
N VAL A 82 11.11 3.39 -12.88
CA VAL A 82 10.34 2.65 -11.87
C VAL A 82 8.84 2.71 -12.15
N LEU A 83 8.32 3.87 -12.54
CA LEU A 83 6.91 4.09 -12.85
C LEU A 83 6.74 4.76 -14.23
N PRO A 84 7.18 4.09 -15.32
CA PRO A 84 7.23 4.69 -16.66
C PRO A 84 5.85 5.18 -17.15
N SER A 85 4.79 4.39 -16.92
CA SER A 85 3.43 4.74 -17.32
C SER A 85 2.89 5.93 -16.55
N HIS A 86 3.10 5.98 -15.23
CA HIS A 86 2.67 7.08 -14.39
C HIS A 86 3.41 8.37 -14.77
N HIS A 87 4.74 8.29 -14.91
CA HIS A 87 5.56 9.40 -15.37
C HIS A 87 5.03 9.97 -16.70
N HIS A 88 4.80 9.10 -17.68
CA HIS A 88 4.25 9.51 -18.99
C HIS A 88 2.86 10.16 -18.87
N SER A 89 1.95 9.56 -18.11
CA SER A 89 0.59 10.07 -17.94
C SER A 89 0.54 11.42 -17.21
N VAL A 90 1.38 11.63 -16.19
CA VAL A 90 1.46 12.90 -15.47
C VAL A 90 1.93 14.03 -16.39
N HIS A 91 2.91 13.78 -17.26
CA HIS A 91 3.37 14.76 -18.26
C HIS A 91 2.30 15.08 -19.31
N LEU A 92 1.50 14.09 -19.72
CA LEU A 92 0.46 14.29 -20.73
C LEU A 92 -0.81 14.95 -20.19
N HIS A 93 -1.28 14.49 -19.02
CA HIS A 93 -2.63 14.80 -18.51
C HIS A 93 -2.62 15.68 -17.27
N GLY A 94 -1.45 15.88 -16.64
CA GLY A 94 -1.31 16.52 -15.35
C GLY A 94 -1.45 15.54 -14.18
N LYS A 95 -1.48 16.06 -12.95
CA LYS A 95 -1.46 15.24 -11.73
C LYS A 95 -2.79 14.54 -11.42
N ASP A 96 -3.89 15.13 -11.83
CA ASP A 96 -5.24 14.57 -11.67
C ASP A 96 -5.71 14.01 -13.02
N TYR A 97 -5.65 12.69 -13.16
CA TYR A 97 -5.93 12.02 -14.43
C TYR A 97 -6.56 10.64 -14.22
N PHE A 98 -7.16 10.06 -15.25
CA PHE A 98 -7.62 8.67 -15.23
C PHE A 98 -6.92 7.82 -16.30
N GLU A 99 -6.74 6.55 -15.99
CA GLU A 99 -6.16 5.52 -16.86
C GLU A 99 -7.05 4.28 -16.89
N TRP A 100 -6.99 3.52 -17.98
CA TRP A 100 -7.83 2.34 -18.15
C TRP A 100 -7.10 1.04 -17.82
N MET A 101 -7.59 0.36 -16.80
CA MET A 101 -7.18 -1.01 -16.46
C MET A 101 -8.19 -2.01 -17.00
N GLY A 102 -8.01 -2.37 -18.27
CA GLY A 102 -9.06 -3.08 -19.02
C GLY A 102 -10.30 -2.18 -19.14
N PRO A 103 -11.53 -2.69 -18.94
CA PRO A 103 -12.76 -1.89 -18.99
C PRO A 103 -13.00 -1.04 -17.73
N ILE A 104 -12.07 -1.03 -16.77
CA ILE A 104 -12.23 -0.35 -15.49
C ILE A 104 -11.33 0.89 -15.47
N PRO A 105 -11.88 2.11 -15.31
CA PRO A 105 -11.05 3.29 -15.13
C PRO A 105 -10.46 3.32 -13.71
N ARG A 106 -9.23 3.79 -13.59
CA ARG A 106 -8.57 4.14 -12.34
C ARG A 106 -8.23 5.61 -12.34
N ILE A 107 -8.58 6.28 -11.26
CA ILE A 107 -8.36 7.71 -11.10
C ILE A 107 -7.08 7.90 -10.29
N ASN A 108 -6.26 8.87 -10.69
CA ASN A 108 -5.12 9.37 -9.93
C ASN A 108 -5.51 10.75 -9.39
N ILE A 109 -5.38 10.92 -8.09
CA ILE A 109 -5.80 12.13 -7.36
C ILE A 109 -4.60 12.64 -6.58
N ALA A 110 -4.18 13.87 -6.86
CA ALA A 110 -3.10 14.55 -6.16
C ALA A 110 -3.60 15.65 -5.22
N ASN A 111 -4.89 15.97 -5.24
CA ASN A 111 -5.47 16.96 -4.33
C ASN A 111 -5.58 16.40 -2.90
N PRO A 112 -4.87 16.99 -1.91
CA PRO A 112 -4.84 16.47 -0.54
C PRO A 112 -6.21 16.50 0.15
N LYS A 113 -7.11 17.42 -0.21
CA LYS A 113 -8.47 17.47 0.37
C LYS A 113 -9.29 16.27 -0.06
N LEU A 114 -9.24 15.93 -1.36
CA LEU A 114 -9.94 14.78 -1.92
C LEU A 114 -9.33 13.46 -1.43
N ILE A 115 -8.00 13.37 -1.36
CA ILE A 115 -7.31 12.20 -0.78
C ILE A 115 -7.79 11.97 0.65
N LYS A 116 -7.81 13.03 1.47
CA LYS A 116 -8.31 12.94 2.85
C LYS A 116 -9.76 12.48 2.88
N GLU A 117 -10.65 13.06 2.08
CA GLU A 117 -12.05 12.67 2.03
C GLU A 117 -12.23 11.17 1.68
N ILE A 118 -11.51 10.68 0.68
CA ILE A 118 -11.53 9.27 0.27
C ILE A 118 -11.06 8.35 1.39
N LEU A 119 -9.98 8.71 2.08
CA LEU A 119 -9.42 7.93 3.18
C LEU A 119 -10.38 7.83 4.37
N PHE A 120 -11.12 8.89 4.66
CA PHE A 120 -12.12 8.91 5.74
C PHE A 120 -13.43 8.22 5.33
N ASN A 121 -13.78 8.20 4.05
CA ASN A 121 -14.94 7.50 3.49
C ASN A 121 -14.62 6.06 3.04
N TYR A 122 -13.83 5.34 3.84
CA TYR A 122 -13.29 4.01 3.50
C TYR A 122 -14.35 2.92 3.27
N GLU A 123 -15.58 3.11 3.77
CA GLU A 123 -16.68 2.17 3.57
C GLU A 123 -17.11 2.12 2.10
N PHE A 124 -17.11 3.29 1.44
CA PHE A 124 -17.42 3.45 0.02
C PHE A 124 -16.21 3.13 -0.86
N PHE A 125 -15.01 3.52 -0.44
CA PHE A 125 -13.78 3.33 -1.20
C PHE A 125 -13.01 2.08 -0.75
N GLN A 126 -13.51 0.92 -1.18
CA GLN A 126 -12.85 -0.35 -0.89
C GLN A 126 -11.69 -0.62 -1.87
N LYS A 127 -10.66 -1.33 -1.37
CA LYS A 127 -9.56 -1.79 -2.22
C LYS A 127 -10.14 -2.75 -3.28
N PRO A 128 -9.82 -2.56 -4.56
CA PRO A 128 -10.34 -3.43 -5.60
C PRO A 128 -9.85 -4.85 -5.39
N LEU A 129 -10.78 -5.80 -5.34
CA LEU A 129 -10.43 -7.21 -5.29
C LEU A 129 -9.79 -7.60 -6.62
N ARG A 130 -8.54 -8.09 -6.57
CA ARG A 130 -7.88 -8.68 -7.73
C ARG A 130 -8.78 -9.80 -8.26
N ASN A 131 -8.96 -9.87 -9.58
CA ASN A 131 -9.84 -10.87 -10.19
C ASN A 131 -9.52 -12.27 -9.61
N PRO A 132 -10.47 -12.91 -8.92
CA PRO A 132 -10.22 -14.16 -8.20
C PRO A 132 -9.73 -15.25 -9.14
N LEU A 133 -10.26 -15.30 -10.37
CA LEU A 133 -9.88 -16.30 -11.37
C LEU A 133 -8.42 -16.14 -11.83
N GLY A 134 -7.92 -14.90 -11.90
CA GLY A 134 -6.56 -14.62 -12.30
C GLY A 134 -5.49 -15.16 -11.34
N ARG A 135 -5.83 -15.34 -10.05
CA ARG A 135 -4.92 -15.91 -9.04
C ARG A 135 -4.74 -17.42 -9.20
N PHE A 136 -5.73 -18.12 -9.76
CA PHE A 136 -5.69 -19.57 -9.95
C PHE A 136 -5.02 -20.00 -11.25
N LEU A 137 -4.79 -19.07 -12.19
CA LEU A 137 -4.06 -19.37 -13.41
C LEU A 137 -2.64 -19.85 -13.10
N PRO A 138 -2.16 -20.96 -13.70
CA PRO A 138 -0.83 -21.52 -13.45
C PRO A 138 0.26 -20.73 -14.21
N THR A 139 0.29 -19.40 -14.03
CA THR A 139 1.36 -18.56 -14.56
C THR A 139 2.61 -18.73 -13.71
N LYS A 140 3.81 -18.56 -14.31
CA LYS A 140 5.09 -18.60 -13.58
C LYS A 140 5.07 -17.70 -12.34
N THR A 141 4.51 -16.50 -12.47
CA THR A 141 4.36 -15.53 -11.38
C THR A 141 3.45 -16.03 -10.27
N ASN A 142 2.28 -16.59 -10.59
CA ASN A 142 1.34 -17.10 -9.58
C ASN A 142 1.92 -18.33 -8.85
N MET A 143 2.59 -19.23 -9.57
CA MET A 143 3.25 -20.39 -8.97
C MET A 143 4.40 -19.97 -8.03
N ARG A 144 5.24 -19.01 -8.45
CA ARG A 144 6.30 -18.44 -7.61
C ARG A 144 5.72 -17.75 -6.37
N MET A 145 4.68 -16.94 -6.53
CA MET A 145 4.00 -16.29 -5.40
C MET A 145 3.43 -17.32 -4.42
N LYS A 146 2.84 -18.41 -4.92
CA LYS A 146 2.32 -19.51 -4.08
C LYS A 146 3.43 -20.29 -3.37
N ALA A 147 4.62 -20.41 -3.97
CA ALA A 147 5.77 -21.03 -3.32
C ALA A 147 6.29 -20.15 -2.17
N ILE A 148 6.55 -18.86 -2.45
CA ILE A 148 7.04 -17.88 -1.45
C ILE A 148 6.05 -17.77 -0.29
N TYR A 149 4.75 -17.66 -0.56
CA TYR A 149 3.75 -17.54 0.49
C TYR A 149 3.67 -18.79 1.39
N ARG A 150 3.95 -19.99 0.84
CA ARG A 150 4.06 -21.22 1.62
C ARG A 150 5.30 -21.20 2.49
N GLU A 151 6.45 -20.89 1.91
CA GLU A 151 7.74 -20.79 2.62
C GLU A 151 7.69 -19.80 3.78
N VAL A 152 7.16 -18.59 3.55
CA VAL A 152 6.95 -17.59 4.61
C VAL A 152 6.01 -18.13 5.69
N GLY A 153 4.96 -18.85 5.30
CA GLY A 153 4.04 -19.50 6.23
C GLY A 153 4.73 -20.56 7.10
N ASP A 154 5.58 -21.40 6.51
CA ASP A 154 6.30 -22.46 7.22
C ASP A 154 7.32 -21.88 8.20
N LEU A 155 8.07 -20.86 7.79
CA LEU A 155 9.03 -20.16 8.66
C LEU A 155 8.34 -19.51 9.87
N LEU A 156 7.25 -18.78 9.64
CA LEU A 156 6.49 -18.16 10.73
C LEU A 156 5.83 -19.19 11.63
N SER A 157 5.31 -20.29 11.07
CA SER A 157 4.75 -21.40 11.85
C SER A 157 5.82 -21.99 12.77
N ASN A 158 7.04 -22.20 12.27
CA ASN A 158 8.15 -22.71 13.09
C ASN A 158 8.52 -21.76 14.23
N ILE A 159 8.57 -20.45 13.97
CA ILE A 159 8.83 -19.43 15.00
C ILE A 159 7.73 -19.42 16.07
N ILE A 160 6.47 -19.45 15.64
CA ILE A 160 5.30 -19.38 16.53
C ILE A 160 5.20 -20.66 17.37
N ASN A 161 5.33 -21.84 16.76
CA ASN A 161 5.30 -23.12 17.48
C ASN A 161 6.40 -23.20 18.55
N LYS A 162 7.61 -22.72 18.23
CA LYS A 162 8.72 -22.65 19.19
C LYS A 162 8.39 -21.74 20.37
N ARG A 163 7.78 -20.58 20.13
CA ARG A 163 7.37 -19.63 21.18
C ARG A 163 6.18 -20.11 22.01
N GLU A 164 5.21 -20.77 21.38
CA GLU A 164 4.05 -21.35 22.07
C GLU A 164 4.50 -22.39 23.10
N TRP A 165 5.50 -23.22 22.76
CA TRP A 165 6.10 -24.16 23.70
C TRP A 165 6.76 -23.45 24.88
N THR A 166 7.54 -22.39 24.63
CA THR A 166 8.18 -21.59 25.70
C THR A 166 7.17 -20.94 26.65
N ILE A 167 6.05 -20.42 26.12
CA ILE A 167 4.98 -19.79 26.94
C ILE A 167 4.27 -20.80 27.85
N LYS A 168 4.20 -22.08 27.46
CA LYS A 168 3.58 -23.14 28.27
C LYS A 168 4.48 -23.62 29.42
N GLU A 169 5.80 -23.48 29.30
CA GLU A 169 6.76 -23.96 30.31
C GLU A 169 7.20 -22.89 31.31
N ASN A 170 7.29 -21.63 30.89
CA ASN A 170 7.54 -20.48 31.75
C ASN A 170 6.58 -19.38 31.31
N ASP A 171 5.98 -18.64 32.25
CA ASP A 171 5.09 -17.50 31.94
C ASP A 171 5.81 -16.53 30.98
N GLY A 172 5.53 -16.70 29.68
CA GLY A 172 6.41 -16.21 28.63
C GLY A 172 6.37 -14.69 28.47
N ASP A 173 7.35 -14.17 27.74
CA ASP A 173 7.55 -12.74 27.48
C ASP A 173 6.26 -11.99 27.15
N ASN A 174 6.10 -10.80 27.73
CA ASN A 174 4.98 -9.88 27.49
C ASN A 174 5.11 -9.10 26.15
N ASP A 175 5.74 -9.70 25.14
CA ASP A 175 5.83 -9.10 23.81
C ASP A 175 4.52 -9.28 23.01
N LEU A 176 4.37 -8.54 21.91
CA LEU A 176 3.12 -8.52 21.13
C LEU A 176 2.66 -9.91 20.70
N LEU A 177 3.60 -10.78 20.29
CA LEU A 177 3.27 -12.15 19.88
C LEU A 177 2.86 -12.99 21.08
N GLY A 178 3.52 -12.84 22.23
CA GLY A 178 3.09 -13.45 23.49
C GLY A 178 1.68 -13.03 23.90
N ILE A 179 1.36 -11.73 23.79
CA ILE A 179 0.02 -11.19 24.07
C ILE A 179 -1.02 -11.74 23.09
N LEU A 180 -0.75 -11.74 21.78
CA LEU A 180 -1.66 -12.30 20.77
C LEU A 180 -1.93 -13.79 21.01
N LEU A 181 -0.89 -14.57 21.33
CA LEU A 181 -1.04 -16.00 21.65
C LEU A 181 -1.84 -16.20 22.95
N LYS A 182 -1.51 -15.48 24.04
CA LYS A 182 -2.23 -15.59 25.33
C LYS A 182 -3.71 -15.17 25.20
N THR A 183 -4.01 -14.12 24.43
CA THR A 183 -5.37 -13.59 24.25
C THR A 183 -6.24 -14.56 23.45
N ASN A 184 -5.71 -15.10 22.35
CA ASN A 184 -6.41 -16.11 21.55
C ASN A 184 -6.61 -17.42 22.32
N LEU A 185 -5.65 -17.83 23.17
CA LEU A 185 -5.80 -19.00 24.04
C LEU A 185 -6.93 -18.83 25.08
N LYS A 186 -7.08 -17.64 25.67
CA LYS A 186 -8.17 -17.33 26.61
C LYS A 186 -9.55 -17.38 25.94
N GLU A 187 -9.70 -16.79 24.74
CA GLU A 187 -10.96 -16.86 23.99
C GLU A 187 -11.37 -18.30 23.62
N ILE A 188 -10.40 -19.18 23.36
CA ILE A 188 -10.65 -20.60 23.05
C ILE A 188 -11.14 -21.37 24.29
N GLN A 189 -10.60 -21.04 25.47
CA GLN A 189 -11.01 -21.67 26.74
C GLN A 189 -12.44 -21.27 27.12
N GLU A 190 -12.84 -20.03 26.84
CA GLU A 190 -14.19 -19.52 27.15
C GLU A 190 -15.27 -20.00 26.16
N LYS A 191 -14.93 -20.25 24.88
CA LYS A 191 -15.91 -20.61 23.83
C LYS A 191 -16.01 -22.09 23.48
N GLY A 192 -15.30 -22.99 24.18
CA GLY A 192 -15.61 -24.43 24.24
C GLY A 192 -15.61 -25.25 22.93
N ASN A 193 -15.12 -24.73 21.80
CA ASN A 193 -15.24 -25.40 20.50
C ASN A 193 -13.85 -25.82 19.92
N LYS A 194 -13.45 -27.08 20.20
CA LYS A 194 -12.12 -27.64 19.83
C LYS A 194 -11.80 -27.65 18.33
N LYS A 195 -12.77 -27.45 17.42
CA LYS A 195 -12.52 -27.33 15.96
C LYS A 195 -11.87 -26.01 15.54
N ASN A 196 -11.77 -25.02 16.44
CA ASN A 196 -11.20 -23.69 16.16
C ASN A 196 -9.70 -23.57 16.43
N ILE A 197 -9.04 -24.59 16.97
CA ILE A 197 -7.62 -24.53 17.40
C ILE A 197 -6.68 -24.28 16.20
N THR A 198 -6.94 -24.92 15.06
CA THR A 198 -6.15 -24.73 13.83
C THR A 198 -6.43 -23.37 13.16
N LEU A 199 -7.51 -22.67 13.54
CA LEU A 199 -7.89 -21.38 12.97
C LEU A 199 -7.16 -20.23 13.68
N ALA A 200 -7.07 -20.26 15.01
CA ALA A 200 -6.44 -19.19 15.80
C ALA A 200 -4.94 -19.03 15.53
N THR A 201 -4.16 -20.13 15.50
CA THR A 201 -2.72 -20.03 15.18
C THR A 201 -2.50 -19.56 13.75
N LYS A 202 -3.35 -19.99 12.81
CA LYS A 202 -3.30 -19.51 11.42
C LYS A 202 -3.64 -18.03 11.32
N GLU A 203 -4.62 -17.54 12.06
CA GLU A 203 -4.94 -16.11 12.13
C GLU A 203 -3.76 -15.30 12.67
N VAL A 204 -3.13 -15.74 13.76
CA VAL A 204 -1.90 -15.10 14.29
C VAL A 204 -0.78 -15.09 13.25
N ILE A 205 -0.59 -16.20 12.52
CA ILE A 205 0.40 -16.27 11.43
C ILE A 205 0.08 -15.25 10.34
N GLU A 206 -1.18 -15.13 9.91
CA GLU A 206 -1.57 -14.17 8.87
C GLU A 206 -1.40 -12.71 9.32
N GLU A 207 -1.74 -12.39 10.57
CA GLU A 207 -1.47 -11.06 11.15
C GLU A 207 0.04 -10.79 11.21
N CYS A 208 0.85 -11.75 11.67
CA CYS A 208 2.31 -11.62 11.68
C CYS A 208 2.90 -11.42 10.29
N LYS A 209 2.38 -12.11 9.26
CA LYS A 209 2.79 -11.90 7.86
C LYS A 209 2.54 -10.47 7.42
N LEU A 210 1.37 -9.93 7.77
CA LEU A 210 1.00 -8.56 7.43
C LEU A 210 1.94 -7.55 8.10
N PHE A 211 2.16 -7.66 9.41
CA PHE A 211 3.07 -6.77 10.14
C PHE A 211 4.50 -6.83 9.63
N TYR A 212 5.02 -8.05 9.39
CA TYR A 212 6.38 -8.24 8.91
C TYR A 212 6.59 -7.60 7.54
N LEU A 213 5.71 -7.88 6.57
CA LEU A 213 5.84 -7.35 5.21
C LEU A 213 5.59 -5.83 5.17
N ALA A 214 4.59 -5.34 5.92
CA ALA A 214 4.29 -3.92 5.97
C ALA A 214 5.45 -3.12 6.60
N GLY A 215 6.03 -3.61 7.71
CA GLY A 215 7.11 -2.92 8.40
C GLY A 215 8.45 -3.00 7.67
N GLN A 216 8.81 -4.16 7.13
CA GLN A 216 10.13 -4.36 6.54
C GLN A 216 10.31 -3.63 5.22
N GLU A 217 9.42 -3.83 4.24
CA GLU A 217 9.59 -3.28 2.89
C GLU A 217 9.52 -1.75 2.91
N THR A 218 8.66 -1.20 3.77
CA THR A 218 8.49 0.25 3.83
C THR A 218 9.60 0.97 4.59
N THR A 219 9.99 0.45 5.76
CA THR A 219 11.06 1.04 6.57
C THR A 219 12.41 0.94 5.86
N SER A 220 12.71 -0.21 5.24
CA SER A 220 13.93 -0.36 4.45
C SER A 220 13.97 0.62 3.28
N ALA A 221 12.86 0.81 2.55
CA ALA A 221 12.78 1.80 1.49
C ALA A 221 13.02 3.24 2.00
N LEU A 222 12.38 3.64 3.11
CA LEU A 222 12.60 4.96 3.72
C LEU A 222 14.07 5.17 4.09
N LEU A 223 14.69 4.19 4.74
CA LEU A 223 16.10 4.27 5.14
C LEU A 223 17.02 4.35 3.93
N VAL A 224 16.80 3.54 2.89
CA VAL A 224 17.58 3.58 1.65
C VAL A 224 17.48 4.96 1.00
N TRP A 225 16.27 5.52 0.85
CA TRP A 225 16.08 6.86 0.29
C TRP A 225 16.73 7.95 1.14
N THR A 226 16.61 7.84 2.46
CA THR A 226 17.27 8.77 3.39
C THR A 226 18.79 8.72 3.22
N MET A 227 19.38 7.53 3.11
CA MET A 227 20.82 7.37 2.91
C MET A 227 21.29 7.92 1.56
N ILE A 228 20.53 7.68 0.48
CA ILE A 228 20.81 8.25 -0.84
C ILE A 228 20.77 9.78 -0.80
N LEU A 229 19.76 10.36 -0.15
CA LEU A 229 19.64 11.82 -0.07
C LEU A 229 20.74 12.42 0.81
N LEU A 230 21.07 11.80 1.94
CA LEU A 230 22.15 12.27 2.79
C LEU A 230 23.54 12.17 2.14
N SER A 231 23.77 11.17 1.27
CA SER A 231 25.03 11.08 0.52
C SER A 231 25.15 12.18 -0.55
N LYS A 232 24.03 12.63 -1.10
CA LYS A 232 23.99 13.78 -2.03
C LYS A 232 24.08 15.13 -1.30
N TYR A 233 23.42 15.26 -0.15
CA TYR A 233 23.33 16.51 0.63
C TYR A 233 24.18 16.45 1.91
N GLN A 234 25.49 16.50 1.73
CA GLN A 234 26.49 16.34 2.81
C GLN A 234 26.32 17.33 3.98
N LYS A 235 25.86 18.56 3.71
CA LYS A 235 25.53 19.55 4.75
C LYS A 235 24.52 18.98 5.76
N TRP A 236 23.44 18.38 5.28
CA TRP A 236 22.39 17.82 6.11
C TRP A 236 22.85 16.56 6.85
N GLN A 237 23.72 15.76 6.22
CA GLN A 237 24.35 14.63 6.89
C GLN A 237 25.22 15.08 8.06
N ALA A 238 26.03 16.14 7.88
CA ALA A 238 26.86 16.69 8.94
C ALA A 238 26.02 17.22 10.10
N LEU A 239 24.99 18.03 9.82
CA LEU A 239 24.07 18.56 10.83
C LEU A 239 23.36 17.45 11.62
N ALA A 240 22.89 16.40 10.93
CA ALA A 240 22.24 15.27 11.60
C ALA A 240 23.21 14.50 12.51
N ARG A 241 24.47 14.30 12.07
CA ARG A 241 25.50 13.65 12.89
C ARG A 241 25.87 14.48 14.11
N GLU A 242 26.03 15.78 13.94
CA GLU A 242 26.32 16.71 15.03
C GLU A 242 25.18 16.72 16.05
N GLU A 243 23.92 16.81 15.60
CA GLU A 243 22.75 16.75 16.47
C GLU A 243 22.72 15.46 17.31
N VAL A 244 22.95 14.30 16.67
CA VAL A 244 22.99 13.01 17.37
C VAL A 244 24.13 12.97 18.40
N LEU A 245 25.31 13.47 18.05
CA LEU A 245 26.46 13.54 18.97
C LEU A 245 26.20 14.48 20.15
N VAL A 246 25.53 15.61 19.93
CA VAL A 246 25.18 16.57 20.98
C VAL A 246 24.13 15.99 21.94
N VAL A 247 23.12 15.31 21.42
CA VAL A 247 22.03 14.75 22.23
C VAL A 247 22.46 13.51 23.00
N PHE A 248 23.18 12.58 22.34
CA PHE A 248 23.49 11.28 22.94
C PHE A 248 24.95 11.13 23.36
N GLY A 249 25.91 11.80 22.70
CA GLY A 249 27.33 11.52 22.88
C GLY A 249 27.64 10.04 22.70
N ASP A 250 28.25 9.43 23.72
CA ASP A 250 28.54 7.98 23.76
C ASP A 250 27.41 7.13 24.39
N LYS A 251 26.30 7.76 24.81
CA LYS A 251 25.19 7.05 25.45
C LYS A 251 24.33 6.34 24.39
N LYS A 252 23.70 5.25 24.80
CA LYS A 252 22.71 4.57 23.97
C LYS A 252 21.48 5.46 23.77
N PRO A 253 20.89 5.51 22.55
CA PRO A 253 19.67 6.26 22.31
C PRO A 253 18.50 5.79 23.19
N ASP A 254 17.76 6.75 23.74
CA ASP A 254 16.54 6.56 24.51
C ASP A 254 15.37 7.35 23.90
N SER A 255 14.13 7.09 24.35
CA SER A 255 12.94 7.74 23.80
C SER A 255 12.99 9.26 23.94
N ASP A 256 13.48 9.76 25.08
CA ASP A 256 13.46 11.18 25.40
C ASP A 256 14.49 11.96 24.57
N GLY A 257 15.65 11.37 24.27
CA GLY A 257 16.62 11.94 23.35
C GLY A 257 16.15 11.88 21.89
N LEU A 258 15.42 10.84 21.48
CA LEU A 258 14.91 10.75 20.10
C LEU A 258 13.94 11.89 19.78
N ASN A 259 13.14 12.34 20.76
CA ASN A 259 12.23 13.48 20.63
C ASN A 259 12.96 14.81 20.38
N GLN A 260 14.25 14.89 20.68
CA GLN A 260 15.06 16.10 20.56
C GLN A 260 15.77 16.21 19.20
N LEU A 261 15.76 15.15 18.38
CA LEU A 261 16.39 15.11 17.07
C LEU A 261 15.58 15.86 15.99
N LYS A 262 15.57 17.18 16.07
CA LYS A 262 14.79 18.05 15.19
C LYS A 262 15.27 17.97 13.74
N THR A 263 16.58 17.97 13.52
CA THR A 263 17.21 17.87 12.20
C THR A 263 16.90 16.54 11.55
N MET A 264 17.07 15.44 12.29
CA MET A 264 16.70 14.11 11.78
C MET A 264 15.22 14.05 11.42
N THR A 265 14.34 14.62 12.26
CA THR A 265 12.90 14.66 11.99
C THR A 265 12.57 15.45 10.73
N MET A 266 13.18 16.62 10.53
CA MET A 266 13.02 17.40 9.31
C MET A 266 13.47 16.64 8.07
N ILE A 267 14.61 15.94 8.13
CA ILE A 267 15.12 15.11 7.04
C ILE A 267 14.13 14.00 6.70
N LEU A 268 13.68 13.24 7.70
CA LEU A 268 12.74 12.14 7.49
C LEU A 268 11.41 12.64 6.91
N TYR A 269 10.87 13.76 7.41
CA TYR A 269 9.64 14.35 6.85
C TYR A 269 9.81 14.82 5.41
N GLU A 270 10.98 15.33 5.05
CA GLU A 270 11.29 15.68 3.68
C GLU A 270 11.33 14.45 2.76
N VAL A 271 12.01 13.38 3.19
CA VAL A 271 12.09 12.11 2.46
C VAL A 271 10.68 11.51 2.27
N LEU A 272 9.85 11.56 3.31
CA LEU A 272 8.47 11.10 3.30
C LEU A 272 7.57 11.95 2.39
N ARG A 273 7.89 13.23 2.20
CA ARG A 273 7.13 14.14 1.33
C ARG A 273 7.49 13.91 -0.14
N ASP A 274 8.77 13.99 -0.46
CA ASP A 274 9.26 14.00 -1.84
C ASP A 274 10.75 13.67 -1.91
N VAL A 275 11.09 12.58 -2.60
CA VAL A 275 12.47 12.17 -2.83
C VAL A 275 13.16 12.96 -3.95
N THR A 276 12.41 13.70 -4.75
CA THR A 276 12.94 14.45 -5.91
C THR A 276 13.35 15.88 -5.55
N GLU A 277 12.61 16.54 -4.65
CA GLU A 277 12.91 17.89 -4.16
C GLU A 277 13.23 17.86 -2.65
N PHE A 278 14.51 17.81 -2.31
CA PHE A 278 14.97 17.71 -0.92
C PHE A 278 15.34 19.06 -0.31
N LYS A 279 14.44 19.61 0.52
CA LYS A 279 14.57 20.87 1.29
C LYS A 279 14.04 20.70 2.73
N PRO A 280 14.78 20.03 3.62
CA PRO A 280 14.34 19.79 4.99
C PRO A 280 14.05 21.06 5.79
N GLU A 281 14.63 22.21 5.42
CA GLU A 281 14.34 23.51 6.06
C GLU A 281 12.84 23.85 6.04
N ARG A 282 12.05 23.28 5.11
CA ARG A 282 10.60 23.50 5.05
C ARG A 282 9.88 23.12 6.35
N PHE A 283 10.40 22.14 7.07
CA PHE A 283 9.82 21.64 8.30
C PHE A 283 10.39 22.33 9.56
N SER A 284 11.20 23.39 9.41
CA SER A 284 11.83 24.10 10.55
C SER A 284 10.83 24.68 11.54
N GLU A 285 9.64 25.06 11.06
CA GLU A 285 8.56 25.60 11.89
C GLU A 285 7.42 24.61 12.10
N GLY A 286 7.67 23.32 11.84
CA GLY A 286 6.72 22.23 12.00
C GLY A 286 5.83 21.98 10.77
N VAL A 287 5.08 20.86 10.81
CA VAL A 287 4.30 20.33 9.69
C VAL A 287 3.20 21.29 9.21
N THR A 288 2.54 22.00 10.13
CA THR A 288 1.43 22.90 9.81
C THR A 288 1.86 24.10 8.98
N LYS A 289 3.06 24.63 9.23
CA LYS A 289 3.65 25.74 8.45
C LYS A 289 4.34 25.26 7.18
N ALA A 290 4.90 24.06 7.20
CA ALA A 290 5.48 23.42 6.02
C ALA A 290 4.46 23.17 4.90
N THR A 291 3.17 23.11 5.24
CA THR A 291 2.10 22.67 4.36
C THR A 291 1.03 23.74 4.15
N LYS A 292 0.28 23.66 3.04
CA LYS A 292 -0.76 24.64 2.65
C LYS A 292 -2.05 24.47 3.49
N GLY A 293 -1.92 24.26 4.80
CA GLY A 293 -3.01 24.08 5.74
C GLY A 293 -3.01 22.73 6.45
N PRO A 294 -3.75 22.62 7.57
CA PRO A 294 -3.75 21.44 8.43
C PRO A 294 -4.26 20.19 7.72
N GLY A 295 -3.60 19.05 7.96
CA GLY A 295 -4.00 17.74 7.43
C GLY A 295 -3.76 17.55 5.94
N THR A 296 -2.79 18.26 5.35
CA THR A 296 -2.39 18.08 3.94
C THR A 296 -1.09 17.27 3.77
N PHE A 297 -0.32 17.11 4.84
CA PHE A 297 0.77 16.13 4.92
C PHE A 297 0.22 14.83 5.52
N ILE A 298 0.10 13.80 4.69
CA ILE A 298 -0.54 12.53 5.05
C ILE A 298 0.40 11.37 4.65
N PRO A 299 1.64 11.33 5.16
CA PRO A 299 2.57 10.27 4.78
C PRO A 299 2.01 8.91 5.18
N PHE A 300 1.44 8.78 6.38
CA PHE A 300 1.02 7.49 6.93
C PHE A 300 -0.45 7.15 6.66
N GLY A 301 -1.07 7.79 5.67
CA GLY A 301 -2.52 7.70 5.45
C GLY A 301 -3.31 8.47 6.52
N GLY A 302 -4.62 8.24 6.57
CA GLY A 302 -5.52 8.88 7.53
C GLY A 302 -6.85 8.15 7.60
N GLY A 303 -7.65 8.46 8.62
CA GLY A 303 -8.91 7.78 8.88
C GLY A 303 -8.72 6.38 9.46
N PRO A 304 -9.77 5.53 9.51
CA PRO A 304 -9.73 4.25 10.23
C PRO A 304 -8.78 3.18 9.65
N ARG A 305 -8.13 3.44 8.52
CA ARG A 305 -7.15 2.56 7.88
C ARG A 305 -5.76 3.21 7.81
N GLU A 306 -5.49 4.16 8.69
CA GLU A 306 -4.15 4.70 8.87
C GLU A 306 -3.18 3.64 9.36
N VAL A 307 -1.89 3.93 9.19
CA VAL A 307 -0.82 3.12 9.75
C VAL A 307 -1.01 2.96 11.26
N VAL A 308 -0.97 1.73 11.75
CA VAL A 308 -1.18 1.38 13.17
C VAL A 308 -0.15 2.04 14.10
N GLN A 309 1.05 2.35 13.61
CA GLN A 309 2.10 3.03 14.37
C GLN A 309 2.65 4.24 13.60
N PRO A 310 1.93 5.37 13.60
CA PRO A 310 2.38 6.57 12.92
C PRO A 310 3.44 7.33 13.73
N ASN A 311 3.57 7.01 15.03
CA ASN A 311 4.38 7.78 15.98
C ASN A 311 5.84 7.30 16.02
N TRP A 312 6.67 7.88 15.15
CA TRP A 312 8.07 8.18 15.46
C TRP A 312 8.14 9.65 15.88
N PRO A 313 8.79 9.95 17.02
CA PRO A 313 8.11 10.63 18.11
C PRO A 313 7.60 12.02 17.75
N THR A 314 6.29 12.20 17.82
CA THR A 314 5.68 13.54 17.74
C THR A 314 4.64 13.89 18.78
N THR A 315 4.32 13.00 19.72
CA THR A 315 3.33 13.34 20.76
C THR A 315 3.58 12.58 22.06
N GLY A 316 3.88 13.33 23.12
CA GLY A 316 3.98 12.86 24.50
C GLY A 316 2.61 12.47 25.09
N THR A 317 2.04 11.38 24.60
CA THR A 317 0.93 10.70 25.27
C THR A 317 1.35 9.28 25.55
N HIS A 318 1.52 8.99 26.85
CA HIS A 318 1.78 7.67 27.40
C HIS A 318 0.81 6.64 26.82
N HIS A 319 1.31 5.71 26.00
CA HIS A 319 1.03 4.28 26.09
C HIS A 319 2.06 3.52 25.24
N GLN A 320 2.60 2.48 25.88
CA GLN A 320 3.67 1.56 25.52
C GLN A 320 4.07 1.47 24.03
N ALA A 321 5.37 1.63 23.82
CA ALA A 321 6.09 1.35 22.59
C ALA A 321 5.91 -0.12 22.18
N LEU A 322 5.38 -0.32 20.98
CA LEU A 322 5.61 -1.53 20.19
C LEU A 322 6.39 -1.06 18.97
N ASN A 323 7.49 -1.73 18.64
CA ASN A 323 8.32 -1.40 17.48
C ASN A 323 7.67 -1.92 16.20
N GLY A 324 7.41 -1.03 15.25
CA GLY A 324 6.77 -1.38 13.98
C GLY A 324 6.52 -0.15 13.12
N THR A 325 7.58 0.59 12.78
CA THR A 325 7.50 1.73 11.87
C THR A 325 6.97 1.27 10.51
N ILE A 326 5.94 1.94 10.00
CA ILE A 326 5.46 1.79 8.61
C ILE A 326 5.62 3.16 7.96
N ALA A 327 6.37 3.22 6.86
CA ALA A 327 6.54 4.42 6.05
C ALA A 327 5.95 4.24 4.64
N PRO A 328 5.79 5.30 3.83
CA PRO A 328 4.94 5.31 2.67
C PRO A 328 5.76 5.48 1.39
N SER A 329 6.32 4.40 0.87
CA SER A 329 6.64 4.34 -0.56
C SER A 329 5.39 4.07 -1.43
N THR A 330 4.22 3.99 -0.81
CA THR A 330 2.99 3.46 -1.42
C THR A 330 1.92 4.54 -1.66
N VAL A 331 2.06 5.76 -1.13
CA VAL A 331 1.03 6.81 -1.27
C VAL A 331 0.92 7.33 -2.70
N LEU A 332 2.00 7.32 -3.49
CA LEU A 332 1.94 7.66 -4.92
C LEU A 332 1.32 6.56 -5.80
N VAL A 333 1.09 5.35 -5.28
CA VAL A 333 0.56 4.22 -6.08
C VAL A 333 -0.88 3.84 -5.69
N TRP A 334 -1.44 4.38 -4.60
CA TRP A 334 -2.67 3.83 -3.99
C TRP A 334 -3.79 4.81 -3.68
N ALA A 335 -3.94 5.86 -4.49
CA ALA A 335 -5.20 6.62 -4.57
C ALA A 335 -6.02 6.24 -5.82
N SER A 336 -5.99 4.98 -6.26
CA SER A 336 -6.95 4.48 -7.25
C SER A 336 -8.28 4.16 -6.57
N ALA A 337 -9.08 5.19 -6.31
CA ALA A 337 -10.50 5.00 -6.06
C ALA A 337 -11.15 4.51 -7.37
N GLN A 338 -11.78 3.33 -7.32
CA GLN A 338 -12.69 2.89 -8.37
C GLN A 338 -14.06 3.49 -8.05
N ILE A 339 -14.61 4.29 -8.98
CA ILE A 339 -16.01 4.73 -8.97
C ILE A 339 -16.86 3.70 -9.71
#